data_AF-A0A0E0IQ10-F1
#
_entry.id   AF-A0A0E0IQ10-F1
#
_cell.length_a   1.000
_cell.length_b   1.000
_cell.length_c   1.000
_cell.angle_alpha   90.00
_cell.angle_beta   90.00
_cell.angle_gamma   90.00
#
_symmetry.space_group_name_H-M   'P 1'
#
loop_
_entity.id
_entity.type
_entity.pdbx_description
1 polymer ?
#
loop_
_entity_poly.entity_id
_entity_poly.type
_entity_poly.pdbx_seq_one_letter_code
_entity_poly.pdbx_strand_id
1 'polypeptide(L)'
;MTAVYSAGLPTPEQLVYWDGDFSKAPEVMYGDGDGAVNLVSVLALNMVVGHDPEQGFFKAVKIMNATHSGIITDEFALKRVISEILEANRATYDK
;
A
#
# COMPACT_ATOMS: atom_id res chain seq x y z
N MET A 1 10.40 -5.14 10.23
CA MET A 1 9.25 -4.29 9.88
C MET A 1 8.15 -5.15 9.26
N THR A 2 6.89 -4.93 9.64
CA THR A 2 5.73 -5.45 8.89
C THR A 2 5.12 -4.32 8.09
N ALA A 3 5.13 -4.44 6.75
CA ALA A 3 4.51 -3.49 5.83
C ALA A 3 3.13 -4.01 5.41
N VAL A 4 2.08 -3.27 5.72
CA VAL A 4 0.71 -3.60 5.30
C VAL A 4 0.26 -2.56 4.28
N TYR A 5 -0.24 -3.02 3.13
CA TYR A 5 -0.67 -2.14 2.03
C TYR A 5 -1.87 -2.74 1.29
N SER A 6 -2.60 -1.88 0.60
CA SER A 6 -3.75 -2.27 -0.21
C SER A 6 -3.41 -2.38 -1.69
N ALA A 7 -4.20 -3.15 -2.44
CA ALA A 7 -4.10 -3.31 -3.89
C ALA A 7 -5.45 -3.67 -4.50
N GLY A 8 -5.56 -3.59 -5.82
CA GLY A 8 -6.73 -4.01 -6.59
C GLY A 8 -7.72 -2.88 -6.89
N LEU A 9 -7.39 -1.63 -6.58
CA LEU A 9 -8.23 -0.49 -6.91
C LEU A 9 -7.62 0.38 -8.02
N PRO A 10 -8.45 0.88 -8.96
CA PRO A 10 -8.00 1.86 -9.94
C PRO A 10 -7.36 3.06 -9.25
N THR A 11 -6.09 3.28 -9.53
CA THR A 11 -5.30 4.36 -8.92
C THR A 11 -4.71 5.23 -10.02
N PRO A 12 -4.85 6.58 -9.96
CA PRO A 12 -4.26 7.45 -10.98
C PRO A 12 -2.77 7.16 -11.17
N GLU A 13 -2.38 6.78 -12.38
CA GLU A 13 -0.99 6.48 -12.78
C GLU A 13 -0.40 7.61 -13.61
N GLN A 14 -1.24 8.23 -14.46
CA GLN A 14 -0.83 9.34 -15.30
C GLN A 14 -2.00 10.33 -15.47
N LEU A 15 -1.66 11.62 -15.36
CA LEU A 15 -2.53 12.73 -15.69
C LEU A 15 -2.08 13.30 -17.04
N VAL A 16 -2.96 13.27 -18.03
CA VAL A 16 -2.68 13.80 -19.38
C VAL A 16 -3.36 15.15 -19.52
N TYR A 17 -2.53 16.18 -19.67
CA TYR A 17 -2.95 17.53 -20.03
C TYR A 17 -2.60 17.79 -21.49
N TRP A 18 -3.56 18.27 -22.27
CA TRP A 18 -3.34 18.69 -23.66
C TRP A 18 -2.78 20.12 -23.72
N ASP A 19 -2.26 20.52 -24.88
CA ASP A 19 -1.46 21.75 -25.05
C ASP A 19 -2.10 23.00 -24.43
N GLY A 20 -1.44 23.50 -23.37
CA GLY A 20 -1.78 24.75 -22.70
C GLY A 20 -2.96 24.70 -21.72
N ASP A 21 -3.50 23.52 -21.41
CA ASP A 21 -4.80 23.37 -20.75
C ASP A 21 -4.74 22.88 -19.29
N PHE A 22 -3.73 23.32 -18.52
CA PHE A 22 -3.54 22.92 -17.11
C PHE A 22 -4.66 23.39 -16.17
N SER A 23 -5.55 24.27 -16.63
CA SER A 23 -6.72 24.73 -15.87
C SER A 23 -7.94 23.81 -16.00
N LYS A 24 -7.93 22.85 -16.94
CA LYS A 24 -8.99 21.85 -17.08
C LYS A 24 -8.66 20.56 -16.34
N ALA A 25 -9.71 19.75 -16.11
CA ALA A 25 -9.53 18.41 -15.58
C ALA A 25 -8.72 17.57 -16.59
N PRO A 26 -7.65 16.87 -16.15
CA PRO A 26 -6.87 16.01 -17.03
C PRO A 26 -7.65 14.74 -17.40
N GLU A 27 -7.23 14.10 -18.47
CA GLU A 27 -7.55 12.69 -18.67
C GLU A 27 -6.71 11.85 -17.70
N VAL A 28 -7.33 10.86 -17.07
CA VAL A 28 -6.68 10.03 -16.05
C VAL A 28 -6.53 8.61 -16.58
N MET A 29 -5.29 8.13 -16.63
CA MET A 29 -5.00 6.71 -16.82
C MET A 29 -4.81 6.06 -15.45
N TYR A 30 -5.43 4.90 -15.27
CA TYR A 30 -5.43 4.18 -14.00
C TYR A 30 -4.51 2.97 -14.07
N GLY A 31 -3.70 2.82 -13.04
CA GLY A 31 -2.95 1.63 -12.70
C GLY A 31 -3.56 0.91 -11.50
N ASP A 32 -2.80 -0.02 -10.93
CA ASP A 32 -3.16 -0.74 -9.70
C ASP A 32 -2.65 0.01 -8.46
N GLY A 33 -3.41 -0.07 -7.37
CA GLY A 33 -3.08 0.55 -6.09
C GLY A 33 -4.28 0.52 -5.13
N ASP A 34 -4.33 1.51 -4.24
CA ASP A 34 -5.36 1.64 -3.20
C ASP A 34 -6.33 2.82 -3.45
N GLY A 35 -6.33 3.37 -4.66
CA GLY A 35 -7.09 4.55 -5.05
C GLY A 35 -6.37 5.88 -4.82
N ALA A 36 -5.21 5.88 -4.13
CA ALA A 36 -4.37 7.07 -3.96
C ALA A 36 -2.88 6.80 -4.23
N VAL A 37 -2.36 5.66 -3.79
CA VAL A 37 -0.95 5.25 -3.90
C VAL A 37 -0.85 4.07 -4.86
N ASN A 38 -0.04 4.23 -5.92
CA ASN A 38 0.20 3.16 -6.90
C ASN A 38 0.91 1.97 -6.22
N LEU A 39 0.50 0.76 -6.59
CA LEU A 39 1.05 -0.49 -6.04
C LEU A 39 2.57 -0.58 -6.24
N VAL A 40 3.10 -0.07 -7.35
CA VAL A 40 4.54 -0.09 -7.64
C VAL A 40 5.36 0.61 -6.55
N SER A 41 4.83 1.69 -5.96
CA SER A 41 5.50 2.45 -4.90
C SER A 41 5.68 1.62 -3.63
N VAL A 42 4.65 0.86 -3.22
CA VAL A 42 4.74 0.01 -2.01
C VAL A 42 5.52 -1.27 -2.28
N LEU A 43 5.49 -1.82 -3.49
CA LEU A 43 6.30 -2.99 -3.85
C LEU A 43 7.80 -2.70 -3.84
N ALA A 44 8.21 -1.45 -4.05
CA ALA A 44 9.61 -1.03 -3.93
C ALA A 44 10.20 -1.27 -2.54
N LEU A 45 9.37 -1.31 -1.48
CA LEU A 45 9.82 -1.64 -0.12
C LEU A 45 10.44 -3.05 -0.02
N ASN A 46 9.98 -4.01 -0.82
CA ASN A 46 10.59 -5.35 -0.83
C ASN A 46 12.06 -5.29 -1.22
N MET A 47 12.42 -4.40 -2.15
CA MET A 47 13.80 -4.25 -2.62
C MET A 47 14.64 -3.41 -1.66
N VAL A 48 14.10 -2.29 -1.19
CA VAL A 48 14.88 -1.34 -0.36
C VAL A 48 15.01 -1.83 1.09
N VAL A 49 13.93 -2.37 1.65
CA VAL A 49 13.86 -2.78 3.07
C VAL A 49 13.97 -4.29 3.19
N GLY A 50 13.30 -5.05 2.33
CA GLY A 50 13.31 -6.52 2.39
C GLY A 50 14.66 -7.16 2.07
N HIS A 51 15.52 -6.50 1.28
CA HIS A 51 16.86 -6.99 0.96
C HIS A 51 17.98 -6.31 1.78
N ASP A 52 17.66 -5.40 2.69
CA ASP A 52 18.65 -4.76 3.54
C ASP A 52 19.16 -5.78 4.59
N PRO A 53 20.47 -6.13 4.60
CA PRO A 53 21.02 -7.07 5.57
C PRO A 53 20.97 -6.56 7.02
N GLU A 54 20.92 -5.24 7.23
CA GLU A 54 20.73 -4.66 8.56
C GLU A 54 19.27 -4.72 9.02
N GLN A 55 18.33 -4.87 8.08
CA GLN A 55 16.93 -5.10 8.35
C GLN A 55 16.68 -6.58 8.70
N GLY A 56 16.99 -6.97 9.94
CA GLY A 56 16.90 -8.37 10.40
C GLY A 56 15.51 -9.05 10.34
N PHE A 57 14.43 -8.33 10.01
CA PHE A 57 13.11 -8.88 9.78
C PHE A 57 12.30 -7.98 8.84
N PHE A 58 11.66 -8.56 7.82
CA PHE A 58 10.71 -7.87 6.94
C PHE A 58 9.56 -8.81 6.55
N LYS A 59 8.31 -8.33 6.68
CA LYS A 59 7.07 -9.02 6.28
C LYS A 59 6.22 -8.07 5.46
N ALA A 60 5.77 -8.49 4.28
CA ALA A 60 4.86 -7.74 3.43
C ALA A 60 3.46 -8.38 3.47
N VAL A 61 2.43 -7.57 3.71
CA VAL A 61 1.04 -8.02 3.82
C VAL A 61 0.17 -7.18 2.89
N LYS A 62 -0.34 -7.84 1.84
CA LYS A 62 -1.25 -7.23 0.88
C LYS A 62 -2.71 -7.44 1.29
N ILE A 63 -3.52 -6.39 1.25
CA ILE A 63 -4.98 -6.40 1.44
C ILE A 63 -5.64 -6.04 0.12
N MET A 64 -6.53 -6.90 -0.39
CA MET A 64 -7.22 -6.62 -1.65
C MET A 64 -8.45 -5.74 -1.42
N ASN A 65 -8.70 -4.82 -2.36
CA ASN A 65 -9.94 -4.05 -2.49
C ASN A 65 -10.27 -3.13 -1.31
N ALA A 66 -9.27 -2.69 -0.54
CA ALA A 66 -9.42 -1.65 0.47
C ALA A 66 -8.89 -0.32 -0.09
N THR A 67 -9.63 0.77 0.11
CA THR A 67 -9.14 2.11 -0.26
C THR A 67 -7.96 2.53 0.63
N HIS A 68 -7.25 3.57 0.22
CA HIS A 68 -6.13 4.13 1.00
C HIS A 68 -6.52 4.39 2.46
N SER A 69 -7.64 5.07 2.70
CA SER A 69 -8.17 5.28 4.06
C SER A 69 -8.91 4.04 4.58
N GLY A 70 -9.54 3.28 3.69
CA GLY A 70 -10.28 2.04 3.98
C GLY A 70 -9.46 1.00 4.71
N ILE A 71 -8.14 0.97 4.50
CA ILE A 71 -7.24 0.03 5.19
C ILE A 71 -7.33 0.09 6.72
N ILE A 72 -7.69 1.25 7.29
CA ILE A 72 -7.86 1.46 8.74
C ILE A 72 -9.31 1.69 9.19
N THR A 73 -10.26 1.82 8.25
CA THR A 73 -11.67 2.09 8.58
C THR A 73 -12.61 0.94 8.21
N ASP A 74 -12.31 0.21 7.14
CA ASP A 74 -13.18 -0.86 6.65
C ASP A 74 -12.97 -2.09 7.52
N GLU A 75 -14.07 -2.67 8.02
CA GLU A 75 -14.04 -3.72 9.03
C GLU A 75 -13.12 -4.90 8.65
N PHE A 76 -13.18 -5.34 7.39
CA PHE A 76 -12.37 -6.47 6.93
C PHE A 76 -10.87 -6.15 6.89
N ALA A 77 -10.50 -4.94 6.46
CA ALA A 77 -9.12 -4.50 6.37
C ALA A 77 -8.55 -4.21 7.77
N LEU A 78 -9.33 -3.52 8.60
CA LEU A 78 -8.98 -3.24 9.99
C LEU A 78 -8.76 -4.53 10.78
N LYS A 79 -9.61 -5.55 10.62
CA LYS A 79 -9.40 -6.88 11.23
C LYS A 79 -8.07 -7.49 10.82
N ARG A 80 -7.69 -7.36 9.54
CA ARG A 80 -6.41 -7.87 9.03
C ARG A 80 -5.22 -7.13 9.64
N VAL A 81 -5.28 -5.79 9.72
CA VAL A 81 -4.26 -4.93 10.35
C VAL A 81 -4.09 -5.27 11.83
N ILE A 82 -5.20 -5.37 12.58
CA ILE A 82 -5.15 -5.75 14.00
C ILE A 82 -4.52 -7.13 14.19
N SER A 83 -4.85 -8.10 13.33
CA SER A 83 -4.24 -9.42 13.37
C SER A 83 -2.71 -9.38 13.22
N GLU A 84 -2.20 -8.57 12.29
CA GLU A 84 -0.75 -8.38 12.10
C GLU A 84 -0.07 -7.73 13.29
N ILE A 85 -0.71 -6.74 13.92
CA ILE A 85 -0.20 -6.10 15.14
C ILE A 85 -0.11 -7.13 16.27
N LEU A 86 -1.16 -7.93 16.47
CA LEU A 86 -1.16 -8.97 17.52
C LEU A 86 -0.13 -10.06 17.26
N GLU A 87 0.07 -10.47 16.00
CA GLU A 87 1.10 -11.43 15.60
C GLU A 87 2.50 -10.90 15.86
N ALA A 88 2.79 -9.67 15.43
CA ALA A 88 4.09 -9.03 15.66
C ALA A 88 4.40 -8.89 17.15
N ASN A 89 3.41 -8.53 17.97
CA ASN A 89 3.57 -8.43 19.42
C ASN A 89 3.88 -9.79 20.05
N ARG A 90 3.22 -10.89 19.65
CA ARG A 90 3.54 -12.23 20.16
C ARG A 90 4.97 -12.65 19.83
N ALA A 91 5.40 -12.43 18.60
CA ALA A 91 6.76 -12.74 18.16
C ALA A 91 7.87 -11.99 18.93
N THR A 92 7.54 -10.86 19.57
CA THR A 92 8.48 -10.14 20.45
C THR A 92 8.53 -10.67 21.88
N TYR A 93 7.48 -11.31 22.38
CA TYR A 93 7.45 -11.88 23.74
C TYR A 93 8.01 -13.30 23.83
N ASP A 94 8.11 -14.01 22.69
CA ASP A 94 8.68 -15.37 22.59
C ASP A 94 10.20 -15.38 22.34
N LYS A 95 10.86 -14.22 22.41
CA LYS A 95 12.33 -14.06 22.33
C LYS A 95 12.91 -13.70 23.69
#